data_AF-A0A7X6XY90-F1
#
_entry.id   AF-A0A7X6XY90-F1
#
_cell.length_a   1.000
_cell.length_b   1.000
_cell.length_c   1.000
_cell.angle_alpha   90.00
_cell.angle_beta   90.00
_cell.angle_gamma   90.00
#
_symmetry.space_group_name_H-M   'P 1'
#
loop_
_entity.id
_entity.type
_entity.pdbx_description
1 polymer ?
#
loop_
_entity_poly.entity_id
_entity_poly.type
_entity_poly.pdbx_seq_one_letter_code
_entity_poly.pdbx_strand_id
1 'polypeptide(L)' 'SDGYIGKSVIYQTLLVTAIGIGLGIILTAITFAFIPNTVPIKINETLYVAVSVLTIGFSLIGALFSAKTILKIDPLDAI' A
#
# COMPACT_ATOMS: atom_id res chain seq x y z
N SER A 1 18.64 12.79 16.19
CA SER A 1 18.38 11.36 15.94
C SER A 1 17.02 11.11 15.29
N ASP A 2 16.26 12.15 14.96
CA ASP A 2 14.82 12.05 14.68
C ASP A 2 14.51 11.70 13.21
N GLY A 3 15.47 11.99 12.31
CA GLY A 3 15.36 11.61 10.90
C GLY A 3 15.44 10.10 10.63
N TYR A 4 16.02 9.31 11.54
CA TYR A 4 16.13 7.85 11.36
C TYR A 4 14.77 7.16 11.59
N ILE A 5 14.00 7.60 12.58
CA ILE A 5 12.66 7.07 12.88
C ILE A 5 11.69 7.43 11.75
N GLY A 6 11.73 8.69 11.28
CA GLY A 6 10.92 9.12 10.14
C GLY A 6 11.18 8.32 8.86
N LYS A 7 12.45 8.01 8.54
CA LYS A 7 12.80 7.18 7.38
C LYS A 7 12.35 5.72 7.54
N SER A 8 12.50 5.15 8.74
CA SER A 8 12.13 3.75 9.01
C SER A 8 10.63 3.50 8.78
N VAL A 9 9.77 4.43 9.22
CA VAL A 9 8.31 4.35 9.02
C VAL A 9 7.93 4.40 7.53
N ILE A 10 8.65 5.19 6.73
CA ILE A 10 8.43 5.27 5.28
C ILE A 10 8.82 3.94 4.60
N TYR A 11 9.99 3.38 4.93
CA TYR A 11 10.42 2.08 4.40
C TYR A 11 9.47 0.94 4.80
N GLN A 12 9.01 0.93 6.06
CA GLN A 12 8.04 -0.06 6.53
C GLN A 12 6.73 0.04 5.74
N THR A 13 6.22 1.26 5.55
CA THR A 13 4.97 1.43 4.82
C THR A 13 5.11 1.03 3.36
N LEU A 14 6.22 1.39 2.71
CA LEU A 14 6.53 0.93 1.36
C LEU A 14 6.53 -0.60 1.26
N LEU A 15 7.18 -1.28 2.20
CA LEU A 15 7.30 -2.73 2.22
C LEU A 15 5.94 -3.41 2.46
N VAL A 16 5.17 -2.94 3.44
CA VAL A 16 3.82 -3.45 3.74
C VAL A 16 2.87 -3.25 2.56
N THR A 17 2.91 -2.09 1.91
CA THR A 17 2.06 -1.77 0.75
C THR A 17 2.43 -2.61 -0.46
N ALA A 18 3.72 -2.80 -0.73
CA ALA A 18 4.17 -3.66 -1.81
C ALA A 18 3.69 -5.11 -1.62
N ILE A 19 3.80 -5.64 -0.40
CA ILE A 19 3.30 -6.97 -0.06
C ILE A 19 1.77 -7.03 -0.20
N GLY A 20 1.04 -6.03 0.32
CA GLY A 20 -0.42 -5.99 0.25
C GLY A 20 -0.95 -6.00 -1.19
N ILE A 21 -0.31 -5.24 -2.09
CA ILE A 21 -0.68 -5.23 -3.52
C ILE A 21 -0.32 -6.55 -4.18
N GLY A 22 0.88 -7.09 -3.93
CA GLY A 22 1.27 -8.40 -4.45
C GLY A 22 0.28 -9.50 -4.06
N LEU A 23 -0.14 -9.52 -2.78
CA LEU A 23 -1.17 -10.44 -2.30
C LEU A 23 -2.53 -10.20 -2.96
N GLY A 24 -2.94 -8.94 -3.15
CA GLY A 24 -4.18 -8.59 -3.84
C GLY A 24 -4.22 -9.09 -5.29
N ILE A 25 -3.09 -8.98 -6.01
CA ILE A 25 -2.97 -9.49 -7.39
C ILE A 25 -3.06 -11.01 -7.41
N ILE A 26 -2.32 -11.70 -6.54
CA ILE A 26 -2.36 -13.17 -6.42
C ILE A 26 -3.78 -13.64 -6.11
N LEU A 27 -4.44 -12.99 -5.15
CA LEU A 27 -5.81 -13.34 -4.75
C LEU A 27 -6.79 -13.12 -5.90
N THR A 28 -6.64 -12.03 -6.66
CA THR A 28 -7.46 -11.76 -7.85
C THR A 28 -7.28 -12.87 -8.90
N ALA A 29 -6.05 -13.32 -9.14
CA ALA A 29 -5.76 -14.41 -10.07
C ALA A 29 -6.38 -15.74 -9.59
N ILE A 30 -6.30 -16.04 -8.30
CA ILE A 30 -6.95 -17.21 -7.69
C ILE A 30 -8.47 -17.11 -7.87
N THR A 31 -9.09 -15.98 -7.53
CA THR A 31 -10.53 -15.77 -7.71
C THR A 31 -10.96 -15.99 -9.16
N PHE A 32 -10.17 -15.50 -10.12
CA PHE A 32 -10.45 -15.71 -11.54
C PHE A 32 -10.38 -17.20 -11.93
N ALA A 33 -9.43 -17.96 -11.38
CA ALA A 33 -9.30 -19.39 -11.64
C ALA A 33 -10.46 -20.22 -11.05
N PHE A 34 -11.08 -19.76 -9.97
CA PHE A 34 -12.21 -20.44 -9.31
C PHE A 34 -13.57 -20.00 -9.84
N ILE A 35 -13.65 -18.92 -10.63
CA ILE A 35 -14.92 -18.44 -11.16
C ILE A 35 -15.39 -19.31 -12.33
N PRO A 36 -16.65 -19.79 -12.29
CA PRO A 36 -17.21 -20.54 -13.40
C PRO A 36 -17.33 -19.66 -14.65
N ASN A 37 -16.94 -20.23 -15.81
CA ASN A 37 -16.90 -19.57 -17.12
C ASN A 37 -18.24 -18.98 -17.60
N THR A 38 -19.34 -19.22 -16.87
CA THR A 38 -20.67 -18.66 -17.11
C THR A 38 -20.73 -17.15 -16.83
N VAL A 39 -19.82 -16.62 -16.01
CA VAL A 39 -19.76 -15.18 -15.69
C VAL A 39 -18.62 -14.52 -16.47
N PRO A 40 -18.91 -13.74 -17.52
CA PRO A 40 -17.87 -13.11 -18.32
C PRO A 40 -17.19 -11.98 -17.54
N ILE A 41 -16.02 -12.26 -16.97
CA ILE A 41 -15.15 -11.27 -16.34
C ILE A 41 -14.13 -10.78 -17.37
N LYS A 42 -14.08 -9.47 -17.58
CA LYS A 42 -13.08 -8.81 -18.42
C LYS A 42 -12.15 -7.98 -17.55
N ILE A 43 -10.90 -8.41 -17.42
CA ILE A 43 -9.86 -7.61 -16.77
C ILE A 43 -9.28 -6.68 -17.83
N ASN A 44 -9.43 -5.37 -17.62
CA ASN A 44 -8.71 -4.38 -18.42
C ASN A 44 -7.35 -4.14 -17.75
N GLU A 45 -6.29 -4.66 -18.37
CA GLU A 45 -4.93 -4.59 -17.83
C GLU A 45 -4.46 -3.14 -17.61
N THR A 46 -4.86 -2.20 -18.47
CA THR A 46 -4.50 -0.78 -18.31
C THR A 46 -5.12 -0.18 -17.06
N LEU A 47 -6.42 -0.38 -16.87
CA LEU A 47 -7.12 0.09 -15.67
C LEU A 47 -6.62 -0.62 -14.40
N TYR A 48 -6.36 -1.92 -14.50
CA TYR A 48 -5.87 -2.72 -13.38
C TYR A 48 -4.51 -2.19 -12.87
N VAL A 49 -3.55 -2.00 -13.78
CA VAL A 49 -2.24 -1.42 -13.45
C VAL A 49 -2.39 0.01 -12.95
N ALA A 50 -3.20 0.84 -13.61
CA ALA A 50 -3.40 2.23 -13.20
C ALA A 50 -3.95 2.34 -11.78
N VAL A 51 -4.95 1.52 -11.42
CA VAL A 51 -5.52 1.48 -10.06
C VAL A 51 -4.50 0.98 -9.06
N SER A 52 -3.73 -0.08 -9.35
CA SER A 52 -2.68 -0.56 -8.46
C SER A 52 -1.62 0.52 -8.18
N VAL A 53 -1.19 1.27 -9.20
CA VAL A 53 -0.25 2.38 -9.04
C VAL A 53 -0.88 3.52 -8.23
N LEU A 54 -2.15 3.84 -8.46
CA LEU A 54 -2.87 4.85 -7.66
C LEU A 54 -2.94 4.44 -6.18
N THR A 55 -3.19 3.17 -5.89
CA THR A 55 -3.23 2.64 -4.52
C THR A 55 -1.88 2.77 -3.83
N ILE A 56 -0.76 2.53 -4.54
CA ILE A 56 0.59 2.82 -4.01
C ILE A 56 0.71 4.30 -3.66
N GLY A 57 0.28 5.18 -4.58
CA GLY A 57 0.30 6.63 -4.36
C GLY A 57 -0.48 7.05 -3.12
N PHE A 58 -1.72 6.58 -2.95
CA PHE A 58 -2.52 6.88 -1.76
C PHE A 58 -1.91 6.32 -0.47
N SER A 59 -1.36 5.12 -0.52
CA SER A 59 -0.70 4.53 0.64
C SER A 59 0.53 5.33 1.07
N LEU A 60 1.34 5.79 0.11
CA LEU A 60 2.47 6.68 0.36
C LEU A 60 2.03 8.01 0.97
N ILE A 61 0.96 8.62 0.46
CA ILE A 61 0.42 9.86 1.02
C ILE A 61 -0.02 9.64 2.47
N GLY A 62 -0.73 8.55 2.77
CA GLY A 62 -1.10 8.17 4.13
C GLY A 62 0.11 7.93 5.03
N ALA A 63 1.14 7.27 4.52
CA ALA A 63 2.41 7.02 5.22
C ALA A 63 3.13 8.34 5.58
N LEU A 64 3.21 9.27 4.63
CA LEU A 64 3.82 10.58 4.82
C LEU A 64 3.03 11.40 5.84
N PHE A 65 1.71 11.33 5.83
CA PHE A 65 0.87 11.98 6.84
C PHE A 65 1.08 11.39 8.25
N SER A 66 1.19 10.06 8.34
CA SER A 66 1.49 9.35 9.60
C SER A 66 2.88 9.72 10.13
N ALA A 67 3.92 9.65 9.29
CA ALA A 67 5.29 10.02 9.65
C ALA A 67 5.42 11.49 10.09
N LYS A 68 4.70 12.41 9.41
CA LYS A 68 4.69 13.83 9.77
C LYS A 68 3.99 14.10 11.11
N THR A 69 3.02 13.28 11.48
CA THR A 69 2.33 13.36 12.79
C THR A 69 3.25 12.86 13.91
N ILE A 70 3.98 11.76 13.67
CA ILE A 70 4.95 11.21 14.63
C ILE A 70 6.10 12.20 14.90
N LEU A 71 6.61 12.87 13.87
CA LEU A 71 7.67 13.89 14.02
C LEU A 71 7.19 15.19 14.70
N LYS A 72 5.87 15.39 14.83
CA LYS A 72 5.28 16.54 15.54
C LYS A 72 5.09 16.30 17.03
N ILE A 73 5.16 15.05 17.47
CA ILE A 73 5.15 14.68 18.88
C ILE A 73 6.58 14.90 19.35
N ASP A 74 6.77 15.90 20.21
CA ASP A 74 8.08 16.22 20.75
C ASP A 74 8.62 14.98 21.47
N PRO A 75 9.77 14.42 21.06
CA PRO A 75 10.30 13.19 21.63
C PRO A 75 10.60 13.31 23.14
N LEU A 76 10.62 14.54 23.68
CA LEU A 76 10.82 14.82 25.09
C LEU A 76 9.51 14.78 25.93
N ASP A 77 8.34 14.96 25.32
CA ASP A 77 7.02 14.84 25.98
C ASP A 77 6.50 13.39 25.98
N ALA A 78 7.13 12.52 25.19
CA ALA A 78 6.69 11.14 24.97
C ALA A 78 7.31 10.10 25.93
N ILE A 79 8.14 10.52 26.88
CA ILE A 79 8.85 9.65 27.83
C ILE A 79 8.27 9.80 29.24
#